data_AF-A0AAN0NES2-F1
#
_entry.id   AF-A0AAN0NES2-F1
#
_cell.length_a   1.000
_cell.length_b   1.000
_cell.length_c   1.000
_cell.angle_alpha   90.00
_cell.angle_beta   90.00
_cell.angle_gamma   90.00
#
_symmetry.space_group_name_H-M   'P 1'
#
loop_
_entity.id
_entity.type
_entity.pdbx_description
1 polymer ?
#
loop_
_entity_poly.entity_id
_entity_poly.type
_entity_poly.pdbx_seq_one_letter_code
_entity_poly.pdbx_strand_id
1 'polypeptide(L)'
;MPFYELRKVHPSISESSALAFYFSPPVDYTGDEAQVIYINGEFDNSLYTTYAHEGIPGHMYQFSYFKTLKDMHPIRSLISPRNSAEGWANYAEKLAVKYVHDEKFEAFYNAYMTLIETIHIRADIGVHYEGWTMEQFGTYMSDFFSLDEVD
;
A
#
# COMPACT_ATOMS: atom_id res chain seq x y z
N MET A 1 17.97 -10.62 6.41
CA MET A 1 16.96 -10.02 5.51
C MET A 1 15.93 -11.10 5.23
N PRO A 2 14.62 -10.83 5.27
CA PRO A 2 13.63 -11.86 5.00
C PRO A 2 13.83 -12.45 3.62
N PHE A 3 13.72 -13.78 3.50
CA PHE A 3 13.76 -14.47 2.22
C PHE A 3 12.44 -14.18 1.47
N TYR A 4 12.55 -13.68 0.24
CA TYR A 4 11.38 -13.29 -0.56
C TYR A 4 11.56 -13.64 -2.03
N GLU A 5 10.43 -13.71 -2.74
CA GLU A 5 10.38 -13.85 -4.19
C GLU A 5 9.26 -13.00 -4.81
N LEU A 6 9.40 -12.74 -6.10
CA LEU A 6 8.39 -12.04 -6.90
C LEU A 6 7.57 -13.07 -7.66
N ARG A 7 6.23 -12.98 -7.59
CA ARG A 7 5.33 -13.82 -8.39
C ARG A 7 4.43 -12.96 -9.25
N LYS A 8 4.09 -13.45 -10.45
CA LYS A 8 3.06 -12.81 -11.26
C LYS A 8 1.67 -13.13 -10.70
N VAL A 9 0.79 -12.14 -10.78
CA VAL A 9 -0.63 -12.32 -10.49
C VAL A 9 -1.24 -13.30 -11.49
N HIS A 10 -2.11 -14.19 -11.01
CA HIS A 10 -2.79 -15.14 -11.88
C HIS A 10 -3.80 -14.40 -12.80
N PRO A 11 -3.93 -14.77 -14.10
CA PRO A 11 -4.79 -14.04 -15.04
C PRO A 11 -6.26 -13.90 -14.62
N SER A 12 -6.77 -14.81 -13.79
CA SER A 12 -8.16 -14.76 -13.32
C SER A 12 -8.46 -13.61 -12.35
N ILE A 13 -7.43 -12.98 -11.77
CA ILE A 13 -7.59 -11.88 -10.81
C ILE A 13 -6.80 -10.62 -11.24
N SER A 14 -6.12 -10.65 -12.39
CA SER A 14 -5.27 -9.54 -12.82
C SER A 14 -6.06 -8.25 -13.10
N GLU A 15 -7.29 -8.36 -13.59
CA GLU A 15 -8.12 -7.18 -13.92
C GLU A 15 -8.51 -6.36 -12.68
N SER A 16 -8.74 -7.03 -11.54
CA SER A 16 -9.16 -6.39 -10.28
C SER A 16 -8.02 -6.21 -9.27
N SER A 17 -6.78 -6.53 -9.65
CA SER A 17 -5.62 -6.48 -8.77
C SER A 17 -4.85 -5.17 -8.89
N ALA A 18 -4.28 -4.72 -7.77
CA ALA A 18 -3.29 -3.65 -7.76
C ALA A 18 -2.04 -4.02 -8.59
N LEU A 19 -1.27 -3.02 -9.00
CA LEU A 19 -0.05 -3.20 -9.81
C LEU A 19 1.01 -4.05 -9.11
N ALA A 20 1.09 -3.94 -7.79
CA ALA A 20 1.77 -4.89 -6.93
C ALA A 20 1.05 -4.99 -5.58
N PHE A 21 1.16 -6.13 -4.89
CA PHE A 21 0.64 -6.29 -3.54
C PHE A 21 1.37 -7.40 -2.76
N TYR A 22 1.40 -7.27 -1.44
CA TYR A 22 1.91 -8.28 -0.51
C TYR A 22 0.76 -8.90 0.30
N PHE A 23 0.68 -10.23 0.30
CA PHE A 23 -0.15 -10.95 1.25
C PHE A 23 0.67 -11.34 2.47
N SER A 24 0.17 -10.96 3.65
CA SER A 24 0.71 -11.50 4.89
C SER A 24 0.64 -13.04 4.86
N PRO A 25 1.73 -13.74 5.18
CA PRO A 25 1.74 -15.18 5.30
C PRO A 25 0.67 -15.70 6.26
N PRO A 26 0.25 -16.97 6.11
CA PRO A 26 -0.72 -17.58 7.00
C PRO A 26 -0.20 -17.63 8.45
N VAL A 27 -1.10 -17.82 9.40
CA VAL A 27 -0.78 -17.74 10.84
C VAL A 27 0.27 -18.76 11.28
N ASP A 28 0.30 -19.92 10.61
CA ASP A 28 1.22 -21.04 10.81
C ASP A 28 2.54 -20.91 10.03
N TYR A 29 2.79 -19.77 9.38
CA TYR A 29 4.05 -19.47 8.73
C TYR A 29 5.24 -19.62 9.69
N THR A 30 6.12 -20.57 9.39
CA THR A 30 7.29 -20.94 10.21
C THR A 30 8.54 -20.11 9.92
N GLY A 31 8.56 -19.37 8.80
CA GLY A 31 9.73 -18.66 8.32
C GLY A 31 10.59 -19.42 7.30
N ASP A 32 10.25 -20.69 7.02
CA ASP A 32 11.03 -21.54 6.10
C ASP A 32 10.69 -21.29 4.62
N GLU A 33 9.54 -20.67 4.34
CA GLU A 33 9.08 -20.35 2.99
C GLU A 33 9.36 -18.88 2.61
N ALA A 34 9.53 -18.63 1.32
CA ALA A 34 9.66 -17.29 0.78
C ALA A 34 8.38 -16.49 1.03
N GLN A 35 8.55 -15.26 1.49
CA GLN A 35 7.48 -14.27 1.40
C GLN A 35 7.32 -13.80 -0.05
N VAL A 36 6.09 -13.47 -0.44
CA VAL A 36 5.77 -13.24 -1.85
C VAL A 36 5.24 -11.83 -2.03
N ILE A 37 5.87 -11.10 -2.94
CA ILE A 37 5.31 -9.87 -3.51
C ILE A 37 4.75 -10.24 -4.88
N TYR A 38 3.46 -9.97 -5.08
CA TYR A 38 2.80 -10.21 -6.34
C TYR A 38 2.92 -8.98 -7.25
N ILE A 39 3.21 -9.20 -8.52
CA ILE A 39 3.30 -8.17 -9.56
C ILE A 39 2.23 -8.45 -10.61
N ASN A 40 1.41 -7.45 -10.88
CA ASN A 40 0.39 -7.51 -11.90
C ASN A 40 0.95 -6.94 -13.22
N GLY A 41 1.32 -7.83 -14.13
CA GLY A 41 2.01 -7.48 -15.39
C GLY A 41 3.51 -7.73 -15.32
N GLU A 42 4.28 -6.84 -15.94
CA GLU A 42 5.74 -6.91 -15.96
C GLU A 42 6.35 -6.05 -14.86
N PHE A 43 7.53 -6.45 -14.38
CA PHE A 43 8.30 -5.63 -13.47
C PHE A 43 8.70 -4.31 -14.14
N ASP A 44 8.26 -3.20 -13.55
CA ASP A 44 8.61 -1.85 -13.97
C ASP A 44 9.27 -1.07 -12.82
N ASN A 45 10.40 -0.42 -13.10
CA ASN A 45 11.09 0.45 -12.15
C ASN A 45 10.26 1.68 -11.76
N SER A 46 9.29 2.09 -12.59
CA SER A 46 8.37 3.18 -12.25
C SER A 46 7.54 2.88 -10.99
N LEU A 47 7.36 1.61 -10.65
CA LEU A 47 6.65 1.13 -9.47
C LEU A 47 7.53 1.02 -8.22
N TYR A 48 8.72 1.62 -8.24
CA TYR A 48 9.68 1.55 -7.13
C TYR A 48 9.05 1.88 -5.77
N THR A 49 8.23 2.93 -5.69
CA THR A 49 7.56 3.34 -4.45
C THR A 49 6.51 2.32 -4.02
N THR A 50 5.73 1.77 -4.95
CA THR A 50 4.81 0.65 -4.68
C THR A 50 5.54 -0.59 -4.17
N TYR A 51 6.69 -0.95 -4.76
CA TYR A 51 7.49 -2.07 -4.24
C TYR A 51 8.04 -1.79 -2.84
N ALA A 52 8.36 -0.54 -2.53
CA ALA A 52 8.77 -0.15 -1.18
C ALA A 52 7.60 -0.24 -0.18
N HIS A 53 6.38 0.12 -0.60
CA HIS A 53 5.14 -0.01 0.19
C HIS A 53 4.82 -1.47 0.50
N GLU A 54 4.85 -2.34 -0.50
CA GLU A 54 4.49 -3.76 -0.35
C GLU A 54 5.62 -4.60 0.24
N GLY A 55 6.87 -4.28 -0.13
CA GLY A 55 8.04 -5.08 0.16
C GLY A 55 8.91 -4.52 1.27
N ILE A 56 10.11 -4.08 0.89
CA ILE A 56 11.12 -3.53 1.80
C ILE A 56 11.25 -2.03 1.50
N PRO A 57 11.02 -1.13 2.48
CA PRO A 57 10.86 -1.38 3.91
C PRO A 57 9.40 -1.43 4.42
N GLY A 58 8.41 -1.60 3.55
CA GLY A 58 6.98 -1.56 3.89
C GLY A 58 6.40 -2.85 4.50
N HIS A 59 5.27 -3.34 3.99
CA HIS A 59 4.47 -4.40 4.61
C HIS A 59 5.28 -5.68 4.92
N MET A 60 5.99 -6.22 3.93
CA MET A 60 6.77 -7.44 4.11
C MET A 60 7.85 -7.26 5.19
N TYR A 61 8.53 -6.11 5.21
CA TYR A 61 9.53 -5.81 6.22
C TYR A 61 8.90 -5.69 7.62
N GLN A 62 7.77 -4.99 7.75
CA GLN A 62 7.06 -4.84 9.02
C GLN A 62 6.60 -6.20 9.58
N PHE A 63 6.00 -7.03 8.73
CA PHE A 63 5.58 -8.39 9.09
C PHE A 63 6.78 -9.22 9.57
N SER A 64 7.85 -9.21 8.78
CA SER A 64 9.08 -9.94 9.10
C SER A 64 9.68 -9.48 10.43
N TYR A 65 9.68 -8.17 10.69
CA TYR A 65 10.15 -7.60 11.94
C TYR A 65 9.31 -8.10 13.13
N PHE A 66 7.97 -8.06 13.04
CA PHE A 66 7.11 -8.54 14.11
C PHE A 66 7.32 -10.02 14.47
N LYS A 67 7.67 -10.86 13.49
CA LYS A 67 8.01 -12.28 13.74
C LYS A 67 9.34 -12.46 14.50
N THR A 68 10.23 -11.47 14.51
CA THR A 68 11.47 -11.52 15.30
C THR A 68 11.30 -11.15 16.77
N LEU A 69 10.19 -10.49 17.11
CA LEU A 69 9.94 -10.02 18.47
C LEU A 69 9.61 -11.21 19.39
N LYS A 70 10.42 -11.37 20.43
CA LYS A 70 10.16 -12.33 21.50
C LYS A 70 9.07 -11.77 22.43
N ASP A 71 8.33 -12.67 23.07
CA ASP A 71 7.35 -12.34 24.12
C ASP A 71 6.12 -11.53 23.68
N MET A 72 5.78 -11.55 22.38
CA MET A 72 4.54 -10.95 21.88
C MET A 72 3.33 -11.83 22.23
N HIS A 73 2.28 -11.24 22.81
CA HIS A 73 1.05 -11.98 23.10
C HIS A 73 0.41 -12.49 21.78
N PRO A 74 -0.01 -13.77 21.68
CA PRO A 74 -0.52 -14.36 20.43
C PRO A 74 -1.68 -13.60 19.78
N ILE A 75 -2.48 -12.89 20.59
CA ILE A 75 -3.57 -12.02 20.09
C ILE A 75 -3.09 -11.00 19.05
N ARG A 76 -1.83 -10.55 19.13
CA ARG A 76 -1.29 -9.56 18.20
C ARG A 76 -1.03 -10.13 16.79
N SER A 77 -0.88 -11.44 16.67
CA SER A 77 -0.84 -12.14 15.37
C SER A 77 -2.23 -12.38 14.79
N LEU A 78 -3.27 -12.41 15.63
CA LEU A 78 -4.67 -12.56 15.22
C LEU A 78 -5.30 -11.21 14.86
N ILE A 79 -4.98 -10.18 15.63
CA ILE A 79 -5.43 -8.82 15.39
C ILE A 79 -4.32 -8.12 14.60
N SER A 80 -4.46 -8.10 13.28
CA SER A 80 -3.62 -7.31 12.39
C SER A 80 -4.33 -5.97 12.10
N PRO A 81 -4.04 -4.90 12.86
CA PRO A 81 -4.70 -3.62 12.68
C PRO A 81 -4.25 -3.01 11.34
N ARG A 82 -5.15 -3.02 10.35
CA ARG A 82 -4.90 -2.53 8.99
C ARG A 82 -4.35 -1.12 8.97
N ASN A 83 -4.88 -0.22 9.80
CA ASN A 83 -4.40 1.15 9.92
C ASN A 83 -2.90 1.26 10.28
N SER A 84 -2.39 0.41 11.16
CA SER A 84 -0.97 0.40 11.53
C SER A 84 -0.08 -0.17 10.42
N ALA A 85 -0.62 -1.08 9.61
CA ALA A 85 0.11 -1.66 8.49
C ALA A 85 0.20 -0.68 7.33
N GLU A 86 -0.93 -0.12 6.89
CA GLU A 86 -0.98 0.87 5.80
C GLU A 86 -0.24 2.16 6.18
N GLY A 87 -0.38 2.63 7.43
CA GLY A 87 0.34 3.81 7.89
C GLY A 87 1.86 3.63 7.89
N TRP A 88 2.35 2.43 8.23
CA TRP A 88 3.78 2.10 8.12
C TRP A 88 4.23 2.03 6.66
N ALA A 89 3.44 1.39 5.80
CA ALA A 89 3.77 1.23 4.40
C ALA A 89 3.79 2.58 3.65
N ASN A 90 2.81 3.46 3.89
CA ASN A 90 2.81 4.84 3.38
C ASN A 90 4.04 5.64 3.87
N TYR A 91 4.43 5.46 5.14
CA TYR A 91 5.65 6.07 5.66
C TYR A 91 6.91 5.51 4.97
N ALA A 92 6.99 4.19 4.81
CA ALA A 92 8.09 3.49 4.16
C ALA A 92 8.23 3.90 2.69
N GLU A 93 7.11 4.09 1.99
CA GLU A 93 7.05 4.58 0.62
C GLU A 93 7.68 5.98 0.51
N LYS A 94 7.20 6.94 1.32
CA LYS A 94 7.74 8.32 1.36
C LYS A 94 9.22 8.34 1.76
N LEU A 95 9.65 7.42 2.64
CA LEU A 95 11.05 7.26 3.01
C LEU A 95 11.90 6.72 1.86
N ALA A 96 11.38 5.77 1.08
CA ALA A 96 12.10 5.12 0.00
C ALA A 96 12.50 6.10 -1.11
N VAL A 97 11.68 7.13 -1.34
CA VAL A 97 11.95 8.18 -2.33
C VAL A 97 13.25 8.94 -2.05
N LYS A 98 13.66 9.07 -0.79
CA LYS A 98 14.96 9.69 -0.42
C LYS A 98 16.16 9.01 -1.05
N TYR A 99 16.04 7.72 -1.35
CA TYR A 99 17.10 6.90 -1.94
C TYR A 99 17.13 6.97 -3.47
N VAL A 100 16.18 7.69 -4.09
CA VAL A 100 16.25 8.02 -5.53
C VAL A 100 17.31 9.10 -5.80
N HIS A 101 17.78 9.80 -4.76
CA HIS A 101 18.80 10.86 -4.83
C HIS A 101 18.42 12.01 -5.78
N ASP A 102 17.13 12.31 -5.88
CA ASP A 102 16.57 13.47 -6.59
C ASP A 102 15.66 14.27 -5.64
N GLU A 103 16.18 15.38 -5.12
CA GLU A 103 15.48 16.23 -4.14
C GLU A 103 14.20 16.85 -4.71
N LYS A 104 14.15 17.15 -6.01
CA LYS A 104 12.97 17.74 -6.64
C LYS A 104 11.88 16.68 -6.78
N PHE A 105 12.25 15.48 -7.21
CA PHE A 105 11.34 14.35 -7.26
C PHE A 105 10.83 14.00 -5.86
N GLU A 106 11.70 13.98 -4.85
CA GLU A 106 11.29 13.76 -3.45
C GLU A 106 10.25 14.78 -2.97
N ALA A 107 10.53 16.07 -3.17
CA ALA A 107 9.60 17.13 -2.77
C ALA A 107 8.26 17.02 -3.51
N PHE A 108 8.31 16.78 -4.82
CA PHE A 108 7.11 16.60 -5.65
C PHE A 108 6.29 15.38 -5.20
N TYR A 109 6.92 14.22 -5.08
CA TYR A 109 6.25 12.98 -4.72
C TYR A 109 5.60 13.06 -3.34
N ASN A 110 6.31 13.62 -2.34
CA ASN A 110 5.76 13.80 -1.00
C ASN A 110 4.56 14.76 -0.99
N ALA A 111 4.62 15.86 -1.76
CA ALA A 111 3.50 16.77 -1.91
C ALA A 111 2.32 16.10 -2.64
N TYR A 112 2.58 15.35 -3.70
CA TYR A 112 1.60 14.59 -4.46
C TYR A 112 0.87 13.56 -3.58
N MET A 113 1.61 12.70 -2.87
CA MET A 113 1.00 11.70 -1.98
C MET A 113 0.18 12.35 -0.85
N THR A 114 0.67 13.45 -0.28
CA THR A 114 -0.08 14.19 0.75
C THR A 114 -1.39 14.77 0.19
N LEU A 115 -1.37 15.28 -1.04
CA LEU A 115 -2.57 15.76 -1.72
C LEU A 115 -3.57 14.62 -1.94
N ILE A 116 -3.11 13.48 -2.49
CA ILE A 116 -3.97 12.30 -2.72
C ILE A 116 -4.61 11.81 -1.42
N GLU A 117 -3.82 11.65 -0.34
CA GLU A 117 -4.34 11.26 0.98
C GLU A 117 -5.38 12.26 1.50
N THR A 118 -5.11 13.56 1.36
CA THR A 118 -6.02 14.63 1.80
C THR A 118 -7.34 14.59 1.04
N ILE A 119 -7.29 14.35 -0.28
CA ILE A 119 -8.49 14.25 -1.11
C ILE A 119 -9.38 13.11 -0.62
N HIS A 120 -8.81 11.93 -0.37
CA HIS A 120 -9.55 10.77 0.14
C HIS A 120 -10.12 11.01 1.54
N ILE A 121 -9.34 11.58 2.47
CA ILE A 121 -9.81 11.91 3.82
C ILE A 121 -10.98 12.89 3.76
N ARG A 122 -10.88 13.93 2.92
CA ARG A 122 -11.94 14.91 2.77
C ARG A 122 -13.20 14.31 2.16
N ALA A 123 -13.06 13.40 1.20
CA ALA A 123 -14.16 12.68 0.60
C ALA A 123 -14.86 11.75 1.61
N ASP A 124 -14.09 11.01 2.42
CA ASP A 124 -14.62 10.16 3.50
C ASP A 124 -15.46 10.97 4.50
N ILE A 125 -14.95 12.12 4.97
CA ILE A 125 -15.70 13.05 5.83
C ILE A 125 -16.96 13.56 5.11
N GLY A 126 -16.85 13.91 3.83
CA GLY A 126 -17.96 14.39 3.02
C GLY A 126 -19.10 13.38 2.96
N VAL A 127 -18.79 12.12 2.64
CA VAL A 127 -19.78 11.05 2.53
C VAL A 127 -20.33 10.65 3.90
N HIS A 128 -19.46 10.38 4.87
CA HIS A 128 -19.86 9.71 6.12
C HIS A 128 -20.28 10.66 7.24
N TYR A 129 -19.79 11.90 7.26
CA TYR A 129 -20.13 12.88 8.28
C TYR A 129 -21.08 13.96 7.75
N GLU A 130 -20.81 14.48 6.56
CA GLU A 130 -21.60 15.59 5.98
C GLU A 130 -22.78 15.12 5.12
N GLY A 131 -22.83 13.82 4.77
CA GLY A 131 -23.93 13.22 4.03
C GLY A 131 -23.94 13.54 2.53
N TRP A 132 -22.77 13.67 1.90
CA TRP A 132 -22.68 13.89 0.46
C TRP A 132 -23.45 12.85 -0.34
N THR A 133 -24.18 13.32 -1.35
CA THR A 133 -24.77 12.44 -2.36
C THR A 133 -23.68 11.90 -3.29
N MET A 134 -24.01 10.86 -4.06
CA MET A 134 -23.12 10.32 -5.10
C MET A 134 -22.70 11.41 -6.10
N GLU A 135 -23.60 12.32 -6.45
CA GLU A 135 -23.32 13.45 -7.37
C GLU A 135 -22.31 14.43 -6.75
N GLN A 136 -22.45 14.76 -5.46
CA GLN A 136 -21.51 15.65 -4.77
C GLN A 136 -20.12 15.01 -4.62
N PHE A 137 -20.07 13.72 -4.26
CA PHE A 137 -18.82 12.96 -4.23
C PHE A 137 -18.16 12.89 -5.62
N GLY A 138 -18.95 12.56 -6.66
CA GLY A 138 -18.48 12.52 -8.04
C GLY A 138 -17.91 13.86 -8.49
N THR A 139 -18.65 14.96 -8.27
CA THR A 139 -18.19 16.32 -8.59
C THR A 139 -16.87 16.65 -7.89
N TYR A 140 -16.79 16.39 -6.58
CA TYR A 140 -15.56 16.64 -5.83
C TYR A 140 -14.37 15.83 -6.34
N MET A 141 -14.57 14.55 -6.68
CA MET A 141 -13.49 13.71 -7.18
C MET A 141 -13.06 14.13 -8.60
N SER A 142 -13.99 14.55 -9.45
CA SER A 142 -13.71 15.05 -10.81
C SER A 142 -12.85 16.32 -10.84
N ASP A 143 -12.86 17.13 -9.77
CA ASP A 143 -11.98 18.29 -9.66
C ASP A 143 -10.48 17.92 -9.56
N PHE A 144 -10.18 16.69 -9.13
CA PHE A 144 -8.80 16.23 -8.89
C PHE A 144 -8.39 15.05 -9.78
N PHE A 145 -9.35 14.22 -10.18
CA PHE A 145 -9.12 13.00 -10.94
C PHE A 145 -9.87 13.07 -12.27
N SER A 146 -9.22 12.61 -13.34
CA SER A 146 -9.91 12.30 -14.58
C SER A 146 -10.69 11.01 -14.38
N LEU A 147 -11.96 11.15 -13.99
CA LEU A 147 -12.88 10.03 -13.88
C LEU A 147 -13.61 9.85 -15.22
N ASP A 148 -13.64 8.62 -15.73
CA ASP A 148 -14.61 8.25 -16.75
C ASP A 148 -16.01 8.24 -16.12
N GLU A 149 -17.06 8.53 -16.91
CA GLU A 149 -18.43 8.45 -16.40
C GLU A 149 -18.68 7.04 -15.85
N VAL A 150 -19.13 6.97 -14.59
CA VAL A 150 -19.54 5.73 -13.96
C VAL A 150 -20.94 5.42 -14.48
N ASP A 151 -21.05 4.39 -15.32
CA ASP A 151 -22.36 3.83 -15.77
C ASP A 151 -23.25 3.39 -14.59
#